data_AF-A0A2G5SKG6-F1
#
_entry.id   AF-A0A2G5SKG6-F1
#
_cell.length_a   1.000
_cell.length_b   1.000
_cell.length_c   1.000
_cell.angle_alpha   90.00
_cell.angle_beta   90.00
_cell.angle_gamma   90.00
#
_symmetry.space_group_name_H-M   'P 1'
#
loop_
_entity.id
_entity.type
_entity.pdbx_description
1 polymer ?
#
loop_
_entity_poly.entity_id
_entity_poly.type
_entity_poly.pdbx_seq_one_letter_code
_entity_poly.pdbx_strand_id
1 'polypeptide(L)'
;MRFLTITLFTISLCLSISSESDEKSTADTNENNLPDDTMPVTHHHRHHRIRHGNVHRKRQPVCVNGKPVEGVCECELDYVGKHCEKKKNCQSYRRYKNGSCPECLKGYQGDYCEEIICYNGLPNTHHTECLCDDPYSGKHCDELETKRIYSYYNRKVFLLGPLGAISLIPMCAMYMICEYFARKRQVKRVGLMMEGQNINVQDRMLEKLLNNM
;
A
#
# COMPACT_ATOMS: atom_id res chain seq x y z
N MET A 1 37.25 26.52 13.48
CA MET A 1 36.94 25.22 14.14
C MET A 1 35.52 25.12 14.68
N ARG A 2 34.84 26.19 15.11
CA ARG A 2 33.46 26.13 15.65
C ARG A 2 32.34 25.87 14.61
N PHE A 3 32.60 26.05 13.32
CA PHE A 3 31.62 25.78 12.25
C PHE A 3 31.53 24.29 11.86
N LEU A 4 32.62 23.52 12.02
CA LEU A 4 32.64 22.09 11.69
C LEU A 4 31.88 21.25 12.72
N THR A 5 31.84 21.70 13.97
CA THR A 5 31.17 21.00 15.07
C THR A 5 29.65 21.16 15.01
N ILE A 6 29.15 22.28 14.47
CA ILE A 6 27.70 22.52 14.32
C ILE A 6 27.13 21.68 13.17
N THR A 7 27.86 21.54 12.05
CA THR A 7 27.41 20.71 10.92
C THR A 7 27.43 19.22 11.24
N LEU A 8 28.38 18.74 12.05
CA LEU A 8 28.40 17.35 12.53
C LEU A 8 27.26 17.04 13.51
N PHE A 9 26.90 18.00 14.38
CA PHE A 9 25.77 17.83 15.31
C PHE A 9 24.42 17.76 14.60
N THR A 10 24.22 18.54 13.53
CA THR A 10 22.96 18.50 12.75
C THR A 10 22.83 17.21 11.93
N ILE A 11 23.93 16.65 11.42
CA ILE A 11 23.90 15.37 10.69
C ILE A 11 23.61 14.21 11.65
N SER A 12 24.15 14.25 12.87
CA SER A 12 23.90 13.20 13.87
C SER A 12 22.48 13.24 14.46
N LEU A 13 21.85 14.42 14.53
CA LEU A 13 20.46 14.55 15.01
C LEU A 13 19.43 14.17 13.93
N CYS A 14 19.76 14.31 12.65
CA CYS A 14 18.89 13.88 11.56
C CYS A 14 18.87 12.34 11.38
N LEU A 15 19.97 11.64 11.71
CA LEU A 15 20.04 10.17 11.60
C LEU A 15 19.25 9.44 12.69
N SER A 16 19.05 10.05 13.87
CA SER A 16 18.30 9.44 14.97
C SER A 16 16.78 9.63 14.90
N ILE A 17 16.27 10.49 14.03
CA ILE A 17 14.81 10.68 13.83
C ILE A 17 14.26 9.69 12.80
N SER A 18 15.10 9.05 11.97
CA SER A 18 14.66 8.15 10.91
C SER A 18 14.44 6.69 11.33
N SER A 19 14.64 6.32 12.60
CA SER A 19 14.54 4.93 13.05
C SER A 19 13.24 4.54 13.75
N GLU A 20 12.25 5.44 13.84
CA GLU A 20 11.03 5.14 14.62
C GLU A 20 9.76 5.63 13.91
N SER A 21 9.29 4.84 12.95
CA SER A 21 7.88 4.89 12.49
C SER A 21 7.57 3.65 11.65
N ASP A 22 7.50 2.50 12.32
CA ASP A 22 6.67 1.40 11.87
C ASP A 22 5.59 1.12 12.91
N GLU A 23 4.39 0.90 12.37
CA GLU A 23 3.19 0.31 12.98
C GLU A 23 2.14 1.20 13.68
N LYS A 24 1.02 1.34 12.95
CA LYS A 24 -0.37 1.14 13.38
C LYS A 24 -1.26 2.39 13.42
N SER A 25 -1.97 2.60 12.31
CA SER A 25 -3.18 3.44 12.24
C SER A 25 -4.37 2.56 11.85
N THR A 26 -5.32 2.41 12.77
CA THR A 26 -6.71 2.07 12.50
C THR A 26 -7.57 3.18 13.08
N ALA A 27 -8.20 3.94 12.18
CA ALA A 27 -9.24 4.91 12.50
C ALA A 27 -10.56 4.35 11.99
N ASP A 28 -11.54 4.23 12.88
CA ASP A 28 -12.95 4.08 12.52
C ASP A 28 -13.72 5.21 13.22
N THR A 29 -14.23 6.15 12.42
CA THR A 29 -15.21 7.14 12.82
C THR A 29 -16.35 7.06 11.82
N ASN A 30 -17.52 6.61 12.25
CA ASN A 30 -18.77 6.71 11.49
C ASN A 30 -19.85 7.27 12.43
N GLU A 31 -20.06 8.58 12.36
CA GLU A 31 -21.27 9.25 12.83
C GLU A 31 -22.23 9.40 11.64
N ASN A 32 -23.43 8.85 11.76
CA ASN A 32 -24.62 9.29 11.04
C ASN A 32 -25.84 8.89 11.86
N ASN A 33 -26.32 9.81 12.70
CA ASN A 33 -27.62 9.72 13.36
C ASN A 33 -28.53 10.80 12.77
N LEU A 34 -29.67 10.38 12.22
CA LEU A 34 -30.81 11.21 11.84
C LEU A 34 -32.03 10.68 12.62
N PRO A 35 -32.81 11.52 13.34
CA PRO A 35 -33.99 11.04 14.06
C PRO A 35 -35.23 11.16 13.17
N ASP A 36 -36.07 10.12 13.18
CA ASP A 36 -37.41 10.13 12.59
C ASP A 36 -38.43 9.81 13.70
N ASP A 37 -39.34 10.75 13.91
CA ASP A 37 -40.43 10.73 14.90
C ASP A 37 -41.66 10.08 14.27
N THR A 38 -42.13 8.93 14.77
CA THR A 38 -43.59 8.65 14.79
C THR A 38 -43.99 7.60 15.84
N MET A 39 -45.09 7.88 16.55
CA MET A 39 -45.71 7.15 17.67
C MET A 39 -46.22 5.72 17.37
N PRO A 40 -46.47 4.87 18.41
CA PRO A 40 -46.87 3.48 18.22
C PRO A 40 -48.39 3.29 18.16
N VAL A 41 -48.87 2.52 17.18
CA VAL A 41 -50.24 1.96 17.16
C VAL A 41 -50.16 0.48 17.51
N THR A 42 -50.83 0.11 18.59
CA THR A 42 -50.94 -1.24 19.15
C THR A 42 -51.85 -2.13 18.31
N HIS A 43 -51.29 -3.17 17.68
CA HIS A 43 -52.05 -4.31 17.16
C HIS A 43 -51.69 -5.59 17.93
N HIS A 44 -52.64 -6.09 18.73
CA HIS A 44 -52.55 -7.37 19.41
C HIS A 44 -52.70 -8.53 18.44
N HIS A 45 -51.59 -9.11 17.99
CA HIS A 45 -51.62 -10.44 17.36
C HIS A 45 -51.40 -11.53 18.41
N ARG A 46 -52.44 -12.36 18.56
CA ARG A 46 -52.49 -13.53 19.45
C ARG A 46 -51.57 -14.61 18.89
N HIS A 47 -50.34 -14.71 19.38
CA HIS A 47 -49.43 -15.79 19.00
C HIS A 47 -49.90 -17.12 19.59
N HIS A 48 -50.39 -18.01 18.74
CA HIS A 48 -50.49 -19.44 19.07
C HIS A 48 -49.08 -19.99 19.28
N ARG A 49 -48.72 -20.25 20.54
CA ARG A 49 -47.44 -20.83 20.92
C ARG A 49 -47.50 -22.35 20.68
N ILE A 50 -47.24 -22.77 19.45
CA ILE A 50 -46.98 -24.17 19.13
C ILE A 50 -45.63 -24.53 19.77
N ARG A 51 -45.66 -25.37 20.82
CA ARG A 51 -44.46 -25.99 21.38
C ARG A 51 -43.92 -26.99 20.37
N HIS A 52 -43.08 -26.52 19.45
CA HIS A 52 -42.22 -27.41 18.69
C HIS A 52 -41.22 -28.04 19.66
N GLY A 53 -41.33 -29.36 19.86
CA GLY A 53 -40.28 -30.13 20.51
C GLY A 53 -38.97 -29.90 19.79
N ASN A 54 -37.90 -29.64 20.55
CA ASN A 54 -36.56 -29.51 20.02
C ASN A 54 -36.07 -30.88 19.53
N VAL A 55 -36.49 -31.25 18.32
CA VAL A 55 -35.79 -32.26 17.55
C VAL A 55 -34.47 -31.60 17.16
N HIS A 56 -33.37 -31.97 17.82
CA HIS A 56 -32.03 -31.66 17.35
C HIS A 56 -31.80 -32.40 16.03
N ARG A 57 -32.39 -31.89 14.94
CA ARG A 57 -31.96 -32.26 13.59
C ARG A 57 -30.50 -31.83 13.51
N LYS A 58 -29.58 -32.80 13.43
CA LYS A 58 -28.19 -32.54 13.09
C LYS A 58 -28.19 -31.63 11.87
N ARG A 59 -27.68 -30.40 12.02
CA ARG A 59 -27.56 -29.47 10.90
C ARG A 59 -26.63 -30.14 9.89
N GLN A 60 -27.15 -30.41 8.69
CA GLN A 60 -26.34 -30.96 7.61
C GLN A 60 -25.24 -29.96 7.24
N PRO A 61 -24.04 -30.41 6.89
CA PRO A 61 -22.97 -29.51 6.45
C PRO A 61 -23.37 -28.82 5.13
N VAL A 62 -22.92 -27.58 4.96
CA VAL A 62 -23.05 -26.87 3.69
C VAL A 62 -21.95 -27.38 2.76
N CYS A 63 -22.34 -27.84 1.58
CA CYS A 63 -21.44 -28.30 0.52
C CYS A 63 -21.63 -27.36 -0.69
N VAL A 64 -20.53 -26.82 -1.23
CA VAL A 64 -20.57 -25.88 -2.35
C VAL A 64 -20.81 -26.63 -3.66
N ASN A 65 -19.98 -27.64 -3.95
CA ASN A 65 -20.05 -28.47 -5.16
C ASN A 65 -20.18 -29.95 -4.80
N GLY A 66 -21.29 -30.31 -4.17
CA GLY A 66 -21.53 -31.66 -3.71
C GLY A 66 -22.81 -31.78 -2.88
N LYS A 67 -23.02 -32.96 -2.30
CA LYS A 67 -24.20 -33.27 -1.49
C LYS A 67 -23.81 -33.74 -0.09
N PRO A 68 -24.56 -33.35 0.96
CA PRO A 68 -24.31 -33.84 2.30
C PRO A 68 -24.79 -35.30 2.43
N VAL A 69 -23.86 -36.21 2.71
CA VAL A 69 -24.13 -37.64 2.96
C VAL A 69 -23.57 -38.00 4.33
N GLU A 70 -24.43 -38.52 5.21
CA GLU A 70 -24.06 -38.95 6.57
C GLU A 70 -23.36 -37.88 7.44
N GLY A 71 -23.52 -36.60 7.12
CA GLY A 71 -22.90 -35.49 7.84
C GLY A 71 -21.52 -35.07 7.31
N VAL A 72 -21.09 -35.62 6.17
CA VAL A 72 -19.90 -35.19 5.41
C VAL A 72 -20.32 -34.75 4.01
N CYS A 73 -19.54 -33.89 3.36
CA CYS A 73 -19.78 -33.53 1.96
C CYS A 73 -19.20 -34.58 1.02
N GLU A 74 -20.04 -35.19 0.20
CA GLU A 74 -19.62 -35.98 -0.96
C GLU A 74 -19.48 -35.04 -2.16
N CYS A 75 -18.24 -34.78 -2.56
CA CYS A 75 -17.91 -33.83 -3.62
C CYS A 75 -18.15 -34.40 -5.01
N GLU A 76 -18.49 -33.53 -5.95
CA GLU A 76 -18.50 -33.84 -7.37
C GLU A 76 -17.08 -34.21 -7.87
N LEU A 77 -17.00 -34.92 -9.00
CA LEU A 77 -15.75 -35.52 -9.51
C LEU A 77 -14.58 -34.54 -9.64
N ASP A 78 -14.86 -33.28 -9.98
CA ASP A 78 -13.87 -32.22 -10.21
C ASP A 78 -13.66 -31.29 -9.01
N TYR A 79 -14.21 -31.61 -7.84
CA TYR A 79 -14.05 -30.81 -6.63
C TYR A 79 -13.54 -31.63 -5.44
N VAL A 80 -12.86 -30.95 -4.53
CA VAL A 80 -12.33 -31.49 -3.27
C VAL A 80 -12.40 -30.44 -2.16
N GLY A 81 -12.07 -30.85 -0.94
CA GLY A 81 -12.12 -30.02 0.26
C GLY A 81 -13.23 -30.47 1.19
N LYS A 82 -13.25 -29.91 2.40
CA LYS A 82 -14.21 -30.30 3.44
C LYS A 82 -15.65 -29.94 3.05
N HIS A 83 -15.79 -28.88 2.27
CA HIS A 83 -17.05 -28.33 1.78
C HIS A 83 -17.12 -28.33 0.25
N CYS A 84 -16.23 -29.08 -0.43
CA CYS A 84 -16.12 -29.14 -1.88
C CYS A 84 -15.87 -27.76 -2.53
N GLU A 85 -15.08 -26.94 -1.86
CA GLU A 85 -14.77 -25.56 -2.22
C GLU A 85 -13.61 -25.43 -3.22
N LYS A 86 -12.73 -26.44 -3.29
CA LYS A 86 -11.55 -26.43 -4.17
C LYS A 86 -11.82 -27.21 -5.44
N LYS A 87 -11.50 -26.61 -6.59
CA LYS A 87 -11.58 -27.27 -7.89
C LYS A 87 -10.28 -28.04 -8.19
N LYS A 88 -10.40 -29.24 -8.74
CA LYS A 88 -9.26 -30.03 -9.24
C LYS A 88 -8.78 -29.45 -10.58
N ASN A 89 -7.49 -29.18 -10.70
CA ASN A 89 -6.86 -28.65 -11.91
C ASN A 89 -5.93 -29.68 -12.56
N CYS A 90 -6.46 -30.88 -12.85
CA CYS A 90 -5.68 -31.91 -13.53
C CYS A 90 -5.46 -31.56 -15.01
N GLN A 91 -4.32 -31.93 -15.57
CA GLN A 91 -3.97 -31.68 -16.97
C GLN A 91 -4.79 -32.49 -17.98
N SER A 92 -5.23 -33.70 -17.60
CA SER A 92 -6.09 -34.55 -18.41
C SER A 92 -7.37 -34.90 -17.67
N TYR A 93 -8.36 -35.48 -18.36
CA TYR A 93 -9.58 -36.02 -17.75
C TYR A 93 -9.35 -37.36 -17.02
N ARG A 94 -8.17 -37.97 -17.13
CA ARG A 94 -7.85 -39.23 -16.45
C ARG A 94 -7.71 -38.99 -14.94
N ARG A 95 -8.17 -39.94 -14.15
CA ARG A 95 -8.07 -39.94 -12.68
C ARG A 95 -7.59 -41.32 -12.23
N TYR A 96 -6.81 -41.36 -11.16
CA TYR A 96 -6.50 -42.61 -10.47
C TYR A 96 -7.74 -43.15 -9.74
N LYS A 97 -7.68 -44.40 -9.25
CA LYS A 97 -8.81 -45.05 -8.57
C LYS A 97 -9.29 -44.34 -7.30
N ASN A 98 -8.38 -43.64 -6.63
CA ASN A 98 -8.66 -42.77 -5.48
C ASN A 98 -9.22 -41.40 -5.88
N GLY A 99 -9.37 -41.12 -7.18
CA GLY A 99 -9.83 -39.83 -7.71
C GLY A 99 -8.77 -38.74 -7.82
N SER A 100 -7.49 -39.08 -7.56
CA SER A 100 -6.35 -38.16 -7.66
C SER A 100 -5.90 -37.95 -9.11
N CYS A 101 -5.20 -36.85 -9.38
CA CYS A 101 -4.77 -36.48 -10.72
C CYS A 101 -3.47 -37.23 -11.08
N PRO A 102 -3.28 -37.69 -12.33
CA PRO A 102 -1.99 -38.20 -12.80
C PRO A 102 -0.96 -37.09 -13.00
N GLU A 103 -1.40 -35.92 -13.45
CA GLU A 103 -0.55 -34.76 -13.70
C GLU A 103 -1.39 -33.48 -13.52
N CYS A 104 -0.78 -32.44 -12.95
CA CYS A 104 -1.40 -31.15 -12.71
C CYS A 104 -1.21 -30.19 -13.88
N LEU A 105 -2.19 -29.30 -14.08
CA LEU A 105 -1.99 -28.14 -14.93
C LEU A 105 -0.81 -27.31 -14.40
N LYS A 106 -0.09 -26.65 -15.31
CA LYS A 106 1.03 -25.79 -14.95
C LYS A 106 0.57 -24.73 -13.95
N GLY A 107 1.30 -24.58 -12.85
CA GLY A 107 0.97 -23.64 -11.77
C GLY A 107 0.04 -24.21 -10.69
N TYR A 108 -0.22 -25.52 -10.68
CA TYR A 108 -0.98 -26.21 -9.64
C TYR A 108 -0.18 -27.36 -9.02
N GLN A 109 -0.47 -27.66 -7.77
CA GLN A 109 0.14 -28.75 -6.99
C GLN A 109 -0.89 -29.45 -6.10
N GLY A 110 -0.46 -30.55 -5.47
CA GLY A 110 -1.28 -31.40 -4.61
C GLY A 110 -1.71 -32.70 -5.30
N ASP A 111 -2.20 -33.66 -4.52
CA ASP A 111 -2.63 -34.97 -5.04
C ASP A 111 -3.80 -34.84 -6.02
N TYR A 112 -4.66 -33.84 -5.81
CA TYR A 112 -5.82 -33.55 -6.66
C TYR A 112 -5.64 -32.24 -7.46
N CYS A 113 -4.43 -31.69 -7.51
CA CYS A 113 -4.12 -30.42 -8.18
C CYS A 113 -5.04 -29.27 -7.73
N GLU A 114 -5.32 -29.25 -6.43
CA GLU A 114 -6.25 -28.35 -5.77
C GLU A 114 -5.58 -27.12 -5.15
N GLU A 115 -4.25 -27.08 -5.12
CA GLU A 115 -3.48 -25.96 -4.62
C GLU A 115 -2.89 -25.16 -5.77
N ILE A 116 -3.10 -23.85 -5.76
CA ILE A 116 -2.50 -22.93 -6.73
C ILE A 116 -1.11 -22.53 -6.26
N ILE A 117 -0.14 -22.55 -7.17
CA ILE A 117 1.20 -21.99 -6.93
C ILE A 117 1.16 -20.51 -7.31
N CYS A 118 1.53 -19.66 -6.36
CA CYS A 118 1.66 -18.21 -6.54
C CYS A 118 3.14 -17.83 -6.53
N TYR A 119 3.61 -17.11 -7.54
CA TYR A 119 5.04 -16.72 -7.63
C TYR A 119 5.34 -15.46 -6.81
N ASN A 120 4.48 -14.44 -6.89
CA ASN A 120 4.63 -13.16 -6.19
C ASN A 120 3.37 -12.84 -5.38
N GLY A 121 3.14 -13.59 -4.31
CA GLY A 121 2.00 -13.40 -3.44
C GLY A 121 1.68 -14.62 -2.58
N LEU A 122 0.50 -14.64 -1.98
CA LEU A 122 0.06 -15.70 -1.08
C LEU A 122 -1.13 -16.49 -1.64
N PRO A 123 -1.17 -17.82 -1.50
CA PRO A 123 -2.32 -18.61 -1.90
C PRO A 123 -3.48 -18.41 -0.91
N ASN A 124 -4.70 -18.29 -1.44
CA ASN A 124 -5.89 -18.27 -0.61
C ASN A 124 -6.20 -19.68 -0.09
N THR A 125 -6.51 -19.82 1.20
CA THR A 125 -6.77 -21.13 1.83
C THR A 125 -8.09 -21.76 1.38
N HIS A 126 -9.08 -20.93 1.04
CA HIS A 126 -10.46 -21.35 0.73
C HIS A 126 -10.73 -21.48 -0.77
N HIS A 127 -9.95 -20.78 -1.61
CA HIS A 127 -10.16 -20.71 -3.05
C HIS A 127 -8.88 -21.05 -3.81
N THR A 128 -9.00 -21.48 -5.06
CA THR A 128 -7.85 -21.76 -5.94
C THR A 128 -7.35 -20.49 -6.63
N GLU A 129 -7.10 -19.46 -5.83
CA GLU A 129 -6.74 -18.11 -6.27
C GLU A 129 -5.56 -17.54 -5.47
N CYS A 130 -4.75 -16.73 -6.14
CA CYS A 130 -3.61 -16.04 -5.53
C CYS A 130 -3.97 -14.61 -5.14
N LEU A 131 -3.50 -14.19 -3.96
CA LEU A 131 -3.45 -12.79 -3.55
C LEU A 131 -2.09 -12.23 -3.94
N CYS A 132 -2.05 -11.51 -5.06
CA CYS A 132 -0.80 -10.99 -5.61
C CYS A 132 -0.29 -9.76 -4.86
N ASP A 133 1.02 -9.67 -4.71
CA ASP A 133 1.70 -8.48 -4.22
C ASP A 133 1.79 -7.43 -5.32
N ASP A 134 1.56 -6.16 -5.00
CA ASP A 134 1.74 -5.07 -5.97
C ASP A 134 3.22 -4.95 -6.40
N PRO A 135 3.54 -4.75 -7.69
CA PRO A 135 2.64 -4.48 -8.81
C PRO A 135 2.28 -5.71 -9.67
N TYR A 136 2.52 -6.93 -9.18
CA TYR A 136 2.29 -8.17 -9.93
C TYR A 136 0.79 -8.46 -10.13
N SER A 137 0.48 -9.20 -11.19
CA SER A 137 -0.88 -9.58 -11.57
C SER A 137 -0.92 -10.95 -12.24
N GLY A 138 -2.11 -11.34 -12.72
CA GLY A 138 -2.34 -12.64 -13.33
C GLY A 138 -2.80 -13.68 -12.31
N LYS A 139 -3.18 -14.87 -12.81
CA LYS A 139 -3.74 -15.94 -11.98
C LYS A 139 -2.73 -16.50 -10.96
N HIS A 140 -1.46 -16.55 -11.37
CA HIS A 140 -0.35 -17.07 -10.56
C HIS A 140 0.60 -15.96 -10.08
N CYS A 141 0.21 -14.69 -10.24
CA CYS A 141 1.02 -13.52 -9.87
C CYS A 141 2.38 -13.45 -10.61
N ASP A 142 2.43 -13.92 -11.85
CA ASP A 142 3.60 -13.95 -12.71
C ASP A 142 3.58 -12.89 -13.82
N GLU A 143 2.45 -12.20 -14.00
CA GLU A 143 2.30 -11.16 -15.00
C GLU A 143 2.69 -9.79 -14.44
N LEU A 144 3.37 -8.99 -15.25
CA LEU A 144 3.80 -7.65 -14.90
C LEU A 144 3.31 -6.64 -15.95
N GLU A 145 2.15 -6.03 -15.68
CA GLU A 145 1.58 -5.04 -16.59
C GLU A 145 2.26 -3.68 -16.44
N THR A 146 2.77 -3.12 -17.55
CA THR A 146 3.43 -1.80 -17.55
C THR A 146 2.56 -0.71 -16.93
N LYS A 147 1.25 -0.73 -17.18
CA LYS A 147 0.29 0.20 -16.57
C LYS A 147 0.27 0.11 -15.04
N ARG A 148 0.28 -1.10 -14.48
CA ARG A 148 0.31 -1.32 -13.03
C ARG A 148 1.65 -0.91 -12.43
N ILE A 149 2.76 -1.24 -13.09
CA ILE A 149 4.10 -0.81 -12.70
C ILE A 149 4.14 0.72 -12.58
N TYR A 150 3.75 1.42 -13.66
CA TYR A 150 3.77 2.88 -13.68
C TYR A 150 2.84 3.47 -12.63
N SER A 151 1.63 2.93 -12.48
CA SER A 151 0.69 3.38 -11.44
C SER A 151 1.26 3.19 -10.02
N TYR A 152 1.84 2.03 -9.74
CA TYR A 152 2.44 1.70 -8.45
C TYR A 152 3.61 2.62 -8.11
N TYR A 153 4.57 2.76 -9.03
CA TYR A 153 5.73 3.62 -8.80
C TYR A 153 5.36 5.10 -8.78
N ASN A 154 4.45 5.58 -9.64
CA ASN A 154 4.00 6.97 -9.59
C ASN A 154 3.30 7.28 -8.26
N ARG A 155 2.46 6.36 -7.74
CA ARG A 155 1.85 6.49 -6.42
C ARG A 155 2.89 6.49 -5.31
N LYS A 156 3.88 5.59 -5.38
CA LYS A 156 4.96 5.49 -4.39
C LYS A 156 5.87 6.72 -4.38
N VAL A 157 6.17 7.26 -5.56
CA VAL A 157 6.93 8.52 -5.73
C VAL A 157 6.11 9.71 -5.23
N PHE A 158 4.80 9.74 -5.50
CA PHE A 158 3.91 10.76 -4.93
C PHE A 158 3.84 10.68 -3.41
N LEU A 159 3.86 9.47 -2.84
CA LEU A 159 3.92 9.24 -1.39
C LEU A 159 5.28 9.65 -0.79
N LEU A 160 6.39 9.36 -1.49
CA LEU A 160 7.74 9.85 -1.15
C LEU A 160 7.85 11.38 -1.29
N GLY A 161 6.91 12.00 -1.99
CA GLY A 161 6.58 13.41 -1.86
C GLY A 161 7.78 14.37 -2.00
N PRO A 162 7.79 15.49 -1.27
CA PRO A 162 8.78 16.55 -1.42
C PRO A 162 10.20 16.14 -1.03
N LEU A 163 10.47 14.91 -0.59
CA LEU A 163 11.84 14.47 -0.24
C LEU A 163 12.82 14.64 -1.42
N GLY A 164 12.34 14.41 -2.65
CA GLY A 164 13.10 14.73 -3.87
C GLY A 164 13.38 16.23 -4.01
N ALA A 165 12.39 17.09 -3.76
CA ALA A 165 12.57 18.54 -3.79
C ALA A 165 13.44 19.06 -2.63
N ILE A 166 13.31 18.47 -1.43
CA ILE A 166 14.09 18.77 -0.24
C ILE A 166 15.57 18.45 -0.47
N SER A 167 15.90 17.44 -1.29
CA SER A 167 17.30 17.18 -1.68
C SER A 167 17.92 18.30 -2.53
N LEU A 168 17.09 19.04 -3.28
CA LEU A 168 17.53 20.15 -4.12
C LEU A 168 17.66 21.47 -3.34
N ILE A 169 16.91 21.62 -2.24
CA ILE A 169 16.92 22.84 -1.40
C ILE A 169 18.33 23.21 -0.91
N PRO A 170 19.17 22.29 -0.38
CA PRO A 170 20.54 22.59 0.05
C PRO A 170 21.42 23.11 -1.09
N MET A 171 21.31 22.53 -2.28
CA MET A 171 22.07 22.96 -3.46
C MET A 171 21.66 24.37 -3.89
N CYS A 172 20.36 24.65 -3.94
CA CYS A 172 19.84 25.98 -4.24
C CYS A 172 20.24 27.02 -3.17
N ALA A 173 20.18 26.66 -1.88
CA ALA A 173 20.59 27.54 -0.79
C ALA A 173 22.09 27.87 -0.86
N MET A 174 22.93 26.87 -1.11
CA MET A 174 24.37 27.08 -1.28
C MET A 174 24.67 27.98 -2.48
N TYR A 175 24.00 27.76 -3.61
CA TYR A 175 24.14 28.62 -4.79
C TYR A 175 23.78 30.08 -4.49
N MET A 176 22.65 30.32 -3.82
CA MET A 176 22.20 31.67 -3.43
C MET A 176 23.19 32.35 -2.47
N ILE A 177 23.77 31.61 -1.53
CA ILE A 177 24.80 32.11 -0.61
C ILE A 177 26.08 32.50 -1.39
N CYS A 178 26.50 31.66 -2.34
CA CYS A 178 27.66 31.93 -3.19
C CYS A 178 27.49 33.21 -4.02
N GLU A 179 26.34 33.37 -4.67
CA GLU A 179 25.95 34.58 -5.42
C GLU A 179 25.99 35.83 -4.53
N TYR A 180 25.37 35.76 -3.36
CA TYR A 180 25.34 36.88 -2.40
C TYR A 180 26.75 37.33 -1.99
N PHE A 181 27.63 36.38 -1.63
CA PHE A 181 29.01 36.71 -1.27
C PHE A 181 29.83 37.22 -2.46
N ALA A 182 29.59 36.73 -3.68
CA ALA A 182 30.25 37.23 -4.88
C ALA A 182 29.91 38.70 -5.16
N ARG A 183 28.61 39.05 -5.11
CA ARG A 183 28.15 40.45 -5.27
C ARG A 183 28.72 41.36 -4.20
N LYS A 184 28.72 40.93 -2.93
CA LYS A 184 29.30 41.70 -1.83
C LYS A 184 30.79 42.01 -2.03
N ARG A 185 31.57 41.06 -2.57
CA ARG A 185 32.98 41.30 -2.92
C ARG A 185 33.13 42.27 -4.09
N GLN A 186 32.24 42.20 -5.08
CA GLN A 186 32.25 43.13 -6.22
C GLN A 186 31.98 44.57 -5.79
N VAL A 187 30.95 44.81 -4.97
CA VAL A 187 30.64 46.13 -4.40
C VAL A 187 31.85 46.69 -3.65
N LYS A 188 32.49 45.88 -2.78
CA LYS A 188 33.67 46.30 -2.03
C LYS A 188 34.86 46.68 -2.94
N ARG A 189 35.10 45.93 -4.03
CA ARG A 189 36.17 46.26 -4.99
C ARG A 189 35.90 47.57 -5.72
N VAL A 190 34.66 47.79 -6.17
CA VAL A 190 34.28 49.04 -6.87
C VAL A 190 34.30 50.23 -5.91
N GLY A 191 33.85 50.07 -4.67
CA GLY A 191 33.91 51.11 -3.64
C GLY A 191 35.34 51.59 -3.36
N LEU A 192 36.28 50.66 -3.18
CA LEU A 192 37.69 51.00 -2.99
C LEU A 192 38.32 51.70 -4.21
N MET A 193 37.91 51.34 -5.43
CA MET A 193 38.36 52.03 -6.65
C MET A 193 37.81 53.47 -6.76
N MET A 194 36.60 53.72 -6.26
CA MET A 194 35.95 55.04 -6.26
C MET A 194 36.50 55.96 -5.16
N GLU A 195 36.83 55.41 -3.99
CA GLU A 195 37.46 56.14 -2.89
C GLU A 195 38.85 56.70 -3.28
N GLY A 196 39.61 55.95 -4.09
CA GLY A 196 40.88 56.40 -4.67
C GLY A 196 40.74 57.60 -5.62
N GLN A 197 39.53 57.94 -6.08
CA GLN A 197 39.23 59.13 -6.89
C GLN A 197 38.64 60.30 -6.05
N ASN A 198 38.71 60.22 -4.72
CA ASN A 198 38.26 61.25 -3.77
C ASN A 198 36.74 61.55 -3.79
N ILE A 199 35.92 60.61 -4.27
CA ILE A 199 34.45 60.69 -4.23
C ILE A 199 33.97 59.76 -3.12
N ASN A 200 33.51 60.34 -2.00
CA ASN A 200 32.97 59.58 -0.87
C ASN A 200 31.55 59.08 -1.20
N VAL A 201 31.44 57.90 -1.81
CA VAL A 201 30.16 57.28 -2.16
C VAL A 201 29.75 56.28 -1.07
N GLN A 202 28.53 56.41 -0.55
CA GLN A 202 27.97 55.46 0.42
C GLN A 202 27.75 54.07 -0.21
N ASP A 203 28.23 53.02 0.46
CA ASP A 203 28.10 51.61 0.04
C ASP A 203 26.67 51.19 -0.34
N ARG A 204 25.65 51.74 0.35
CA ARG A 204 24.22 51.48 0.08
C ARG A 204 23.75 51.97 -1.30
N MET A 205 24.33 53.05 -1.81
CA MET A 205 23.96 53.60 -3.12
C MET A 205 24.58 52.76 -4.25
N LEU A 206 25.80 52.27 -4.01
CA LEU A 206 26.51 51.38 -4.94
C LEU A 206 25.83 50.01 -5.08
N GLU A 207 25.34 49.45 -3.96
CA GLU A 207 24.59 48.20 -3.95
C GLU A 207 23.27 48.29 -4.75
N LYS A 208 22.59 49.44 -4.71
CA LYS A 208 21.38 49.69 -5.53
C LYS A 208 21.68 49.84 -7.01
N LEU A 209 22.79 50.50 -7.38
CA LEU A 209 23.17 50.68 -8.78
C LEU A 209 23.61 49.36 -9.44
N LEU A 210 24.30 48.50 -8.68
CA LEU A 210 24.78 47.20 -9.19
C LEU A 210 23.70 46.12 -9.23
N ASN A 211 22.62 46.23 -8.45
CA ASN A 211 21.49 45.30 -8.48
C ASN A 211 20.39 45.67 -9.49
N ASN A 212 20.41 46.89 -10.06
CA ASN A 212 19.44 47.38 -11.05
C ASN A 212 19.97 47.35 -12.49
N MET A 213 21.14 46.74 -12.74
CA MET A 213 21.69 46.46 -14.07
C MET A 213 21.46 45.00 -14.45
#